data_AF-A0A368G7D4-F1
#
_entry.id   AF-A0A368G7D4-F1
#
_cell.length_a   1.000
_cell.length_b   1.000
_cell.length_c   1.000
_cell.angle_alpha   90.00
_cell.angle_beta   90.00
_cell.angle_gamma   90.00
#
_symmetry.space_group_name_H-M   'P 1'
#
loop_
_entity.id
_entity.type
_entity.pdbx_description
1 polymer ?
#
loop_
_entity_poly.entity_id
_entity_poly.type
_entity_poly.pdbx_seq_one_letter_code
_entity_poly.pdbx_strand_id
1 'polypeptide(L)' 'MSLDERFDAAVTIIQKLPKEGPVSTSNEQKLEFYSLFKQATVGDVNTDRPGIFSIVERRKW' A
#
# COMPACT_ATOMS: atom_id res chain seq x y z
N MET A 1 14.04 6.88 -17.03
CA MET A 1 13.12 6.35 -16.01
C MET A 1 13.33 4.85 -15.87
N SER A 2 14.22 4.47 -14.96
CA SER A 2 14.38 3.11 -14.46
C SER A 2 13.10 2.62 -13.79
N LEU A 3 13.01 1.32 -13.50
CA LEU A 3 11.87 0.75 -12.79
C LEU A 3 11.72 1.37 -11.40
N ASP A 4 12.83 1.55 -10.69
CA ASP A 4 12.85 2.13 -9.34
C ASP A 4 12.38 3.59 -9.34
N GLU A 5 12.84 4.39 -10.32
CA GLU A 5 12.39 5.78 -10.47
C GLU A 5 10.88 5.88 -10.73
N ARG A 6 10.30 4.93 -11.49
CA ARG A 6 8.85 4.88 -11.75
C ARG A 6 8.09 4.46 -10.49
N PHE A 7 8.63 3.52 -9.72
CA PHE A 7 8.05 3.08 -8.46
C PHE A 7 8.03 4.23 -7.44
N ASP A 8 9.15 4.91 -7.22
CA ASP A 8 9.25 6.02 -6.28
C ASP A 8 8.34 7.19 -6.65
N ALA A 9 8.22 7.48 -7.96
CA ALA A 9 7.28 8.48 -8.46
C ALA A 9 5.82 8.08 -8.17
N ALA A 10 5.46 6.81 -8.41
CA ALA A 10 4.12 6.30 -8.14
C ALA A 10 3.78 6.34 -6.64
N VAL A 11 4.71 5.92 -5.77
CA VAL A 11 4.56 6.00 -4.31
C VAL A 11 4.31 7.44 -3.88
N THR A 12 5.08 8.40 -4.41
CA THR A 12 4.94 9.82 -4.11
C THR A 12 3.56 10.37 -4.51
N ILE A 13 3.04 9.96 -5.68
CA ILE A 13 1.72 10.36 -6.15
C ILE A 13 0.64 9.82 -5.21
N ILE A 14 0.65 8.52 -4.92
CA ILE A 14 -0.37 7.87 -4.08
C ILE A 14 -0.37 8.45 -2.66
N GLN A 15 0.80 8.74 -2.08
CA GLN A 15 0.90 9.36 -0.75
C GLN A 15 0.39 10.81 -0.71
N LYS A 16 0.51 11.54 -1.82
CA LYS A 16 0.04 12.93 -1.93
C LYS A 16 -1.43 13.05 -2.36
N LEU A 17 -2.08 11.94 -2.74
CA LEU A 17 -3.50 11.98 -3.10
C LEU A 17 -4.35 12.44 -1.90
N PRO A 18 -5.26 13.40 -2.10
CA PRO A 18 -6.16 13.82 -1.05
C PRO A 18 -7.11 12.67 -0.68
N LYS A 19 -7.52 12.62 0.59
CA LYS A 19 -8.48 11.61 1.08
C LYS A 19 -9.84 11.72 0.37
N GLU A 20 -10.19 12.95 -0.03
CA GLU A 20 -11.43 13.29 -0.71
C GLU A 20 -11.09 14.16 -1.94
N GLY A 21 -11.61 13.79 -3.11
CA GLY A 21 -11.32 14.48 -4.36
C GLY A 21 -11.79 13.70 -5.60
N PRO A 22 -11.70 14.30 -6.80
CA PRO A 22 -12.14 13.68 -8.05
C PRO A 22 -11.32 12.44 -8.43
N VAL A 23 -10.08 12.36 -7.93
CA VAL A 23 -9.22 11.17 -7.99
C VAL A 23 -9.04 10.67 -6.57
N SER A 24 -9.84 9.68 -6.19
CA SER A 24 -9.72 9.00 -4.90
C SER A 24 -9.50 7.50 -5.13
N THR A 25 -8.84 6.85 -4.18
CA THR A 25 -8.61 5.40 -4.21
C THR A 25 -9.59 4.70 -3.28
N SER A 26 -10.20 3.62 -3.78
CA SER A 26 -11.04 2.75 -2.96
C SER A 26 -10.21 2.06 -1.88
N ASN A 27 -10.85 1.54 -0.84
CA ASN A 27 -10.14 0.79 0.20
C ASN A 27 -9.46 -0.46 -0.36
N GLU A 28 -10.03 -1.10 -1.37
CA GLU A 28 -9.42 -2.26 -2.05
C GLU A 28 -8.16 -1.87 -2.81
N GLN A 29 -8.20 -0.77 -3.57
CA GLN A 29 -7.02 -0.24 -4.26
C GLN A 29 -5.91 0.14 -3.29
N LYS A 30 -6.26 0.74 -2.14
CA LYS A 30 -5.28 1.06 -1.09
C LYS A 30 -4.62 -0.19 -0.51
N LEU A 31 -5.37 -1.28 -0.33
CA LEU A 31 -4.83 -2.55 0.16
C LEU A 31 -3.91 -3.20 -0.88
N GLU A 32 -4.26 -3.15 -2.17
CA GLU A 32 -3.42 -3.62 -3.26
C GLU A 32 -2.11 -2.82 -3.37
N PHE A 33 -2.18 -1.49 -3.33
CA PHE A 33 -0.96 -0.68 -3.31
C PHE A 33 -0.10 -0.95 -2.09
N TYR A 34 -0.72 -1.20 -0.93
CA TYR A 34 0.00 -1.55 0.29
C TYR A 34 0.75 -2.88 0.15
N SER A 35 0.10 -3.93 -0.35
CA SER A 35 0.73 -5.25 -0.50
C SER A 35 1.93 -5.19 -1.46
N LEU A 36 1.78 -4.52 -2.61
CA LEU A 36 2.85 -4.33 -3.59
C LEU A 36 3.99 -3.47 -3.03
N PHE A 37 3.68 -2.39 -2.33
CA PHE A 37 4.68 -1.55 -1.70
C PHE A 37 5.50 -2.32 -0.66
N LYS A 38 4.85 -3.15 0.16
CA LYS A 38 5.52 -3.98 1.15
C LYS A 38 6.40 -5.04 0.50
N GLN A 39 5.92 -5.71 -0.55
CA GLN A 39 6.71 -6.69 -1.29
C GLN A 39 7.95 -6.06 -1.94
N ALA A 40 7.81 -4.86 -2.54
CA ALA A 40 8.91 -4.17 -3.20
C ALA A 40 9.97 -3.62 -2.23
N THR A 41 9.57 -3.26 -0.99
CA THR A 41 10.47 -2.60 -0.03
C THR A 41 11.05 -3.55 1.02
N VAL A 42 10.26 -4.51 1.49
CA VAL A 42 10.64 -5.45 2.56
C VAL A 42 10.83 -6.87 2.02
N GLY A 43 10.17 -7.22 0.91
CA GLY A 43 10.07 -8.60 0.45
C GLY A 43 8.96 -9.33 1.18
N ASP A 44 9.19 -10.62 1.42
CA ASP A 44 8.18 -11.50 2.01
C ASP A 44 7.76 -11.08 3.43
N VAL A 45 6.54 -11.43 3.81
CA VAL A 45 5.97 -11.08 5.12
C VAL A 45 6.81 -11.68 6.25
N ASN A 46 7.24 -10.80 7.17
CA ASN A 46 8.15 -11.14 8.27
C ASN A 46 7.53 -10.91 9.65
N THR A 47 6.20 -10.74 9.72
CA THR A 47 5.45 -10.50 10.96
C THR A 47 4.38 -11.55 11.16
N ASP A 48 4.02 -11.83 12.41
CA ASP A 48 2.94 -12.75 12.73
C ASP A 48 1.58 -12.18 12.32
N ARG A 49 0.66 -13.10 12.00
CA ARG A 49 -0.69 -12.73 11.60
C ARG A 49 -1.42 -11.97 12.72
N PRO A 50 -1.96 -10.77 12.44
CA PRO A 50 -2.69 -9.98 13.43
C PRO A 50 -3.93 -10.71 13.98
N GLY A 51 -4.28 -10.36 15.22
CA GLY A 51 -5.46 -10.87 15.91
C GLY A 51 -6.76 -10.60 15.14
N ILE A 52 -7.79 -11.43 15.40
CA ILE A 52 -9.07 -11.39 14.67
C ILE A 52 -9.78 -10.03 14.82
N PHE A 53 -9.60 -9.36 15.95
CA PHE A 53 -10.20 -8.05 16.23
C PHE A 53 -9.47 -6.88 15.54
N SER A 54 -8.23 -7.07 15.09
CA SER A 54 -7.47 -6.07 14.33
C SER A 54 -7.84 -6.10 12.84
N ILE A 55 -9.07 -5.71 12.50
CA ILE A 55 -9.63 -5.85 11.14
C ILE A 55 -8.75 -5.18 10.08
N VAL A 56 -8.26 -3.97 10.34
CA VAL A 56 -7.44 -3.19 9.38
C VAL A 56 -6.05 -3.81 9.21
N GLU A 57 -5.39 -4.16 10.31
CA GLU A 57 -4.06 -4.75 10.27
C GLU A 57 -4.11 -6.13 9.61
N ARG A 58 -5.14 -6.92 9.91
CA ARG A 58 -5.38 -8.22 9.31
C ARG A 58 -5.71 -8.18 7.82
N ARG A 59 -6.25 -7.05 7.32
CA ARG A 59 -6.45 -6.81 5.89
C ARG A 59 -5.16 -6.39 5.18
N LYS A 60 -4.23 -5.78 5.93
CA LYS A 60 -2.94 -5.32 5.43
C LYS A 60 -1.88 -6.43 5.43
N TRP A 61 -1.93 -7.31 6.43
CA TRP A 61 -1.08 -8.49 6.56
C TRP A 61 -1.39 -9.49 5.45
#